data_AF-A0A7J5ZKZ5-F1
#
_entry.id   AF-A0A7J5ZKZ5-F1
#
_cell.length_a   1.000
_cell.length_b   1.000
_cell.length_c   1.000
_cell.angle_alpha   90.00
_cell.angle_beta   90.00
_cell.angle_gamma   90.00
#
_symmetry.space_group_name_H-M   'P 1'
#
loop_
_entity.id
_entity.type
_entity.pdbx_description
1 polymer ?
#
loop_
_entity_poly.entity_id
_entity_poly.type
_entity_poly.pdbx_seq_one_letter_code
_entity_poly.pdbx_strand_id
1 'polypeptide(L)'
;MELLHPFFPEMRKLELLDCDSYTVVLIFDGLDECRLPLNFQNNERLCDVTESASVDVLLTNLIKGNLFPSALLWLTSRPGAANQIPPECVDQVTEVRGFNDPQKEEYFRKRIIDQSLANNIITHMKSSRSLYIMCHIPVFCWISATVLERMLGEAESGEVPKTLTQMFTHFLIFQIKHKDQKYHQKFDSDPQQTRESILALGKLAFQQLEKGNLIFYEEDLRECGIDVGEVAVYSGVCTQIFREEFGPHLGKVFSFVHLSVQEFLAALYTFLSLISRNVTEQQTTDLSDLFRKSTMSDLLRSAVDKALQCENGHLDLFLCFLLGLSLESNQALLRGLNATDRKQLSQQTGNSRVHQGEDQGESISREIHQSVPLSE
;
A
#
# COMPACT_ATOMS: atom_id res chain seq x y z
N MET A 1 3.15 27.68 -18.49
CA MET A 1 3.46 26.48 -19.31
C MET A 1 4.88 25.96 -19.12
N GLU A 2 5.82 26.79 -18.65
CA GLU A 2 7.23 26.40 -18.48
C GLU A 2 7.46 25.14 -17.64
N LEU A 3 6.63 24.90 -16.62
CA LEU A 3 6.67 23.70 -15.77
C LEU A 3 6.53 22.39 -16.57
N LEU A 4 5.84 22.40 -17.71
CA LEU A 4 5.55 21.20 -18.51
C LEU A 4 6.62 20.94 -19.59
N HIS A 5 7.41 21.94 -19.98
CA HIS A 5 8.41 21.83 -21.05
C HIS A 5 9.53 20.81 -20.85
N PRO A 6 9.92 20.47 -19.61
CA PRO A 6 10.80 19.33 -19.36
C PRO A 6 10.17 17.97 -19.66
N PHE A 7 8.87 17.83 -19.42
CA PHE A 7 8.14 16.57 -19.53
C PHE A 7 7.62 16.35 -20.96
N PHE A 8 7.20 17.44 -21.60
CA PHE A 8 6.65 17.45 -22.95
C PHE A 8 7.36 18.54 -23.77
N PRO A 9 8.59 18.28 -24.25
CA PRO A 9 9.36 19.24 -25.05
C PRO A 9 8.62 19.72 -26.30
N GLU A 10 7.74 18.89 -26.84
CA GLU A 10 6.88 19.19 -27.98
C GLU A 10 5.91 20.34 -27.69
N MET A 11 5.55 20.55 -26.42
CA MET A 11 4.66 21.66 -26.02
C MET A 11 5.30 23.04 -26.19
N ARG A 12 6.63 23.16 -26.29
CA ARG A 12 7.29 24.44 -26.65
C ARG A 12 6.89 24.91 -28.05
N LYS A 13 6.50 23.98 -28.93
CA LYS A 13 5.99 24.33 -30.27
C LYS A 13 4.52 24.75 -30.24
N LEU A 14 3.81 24.43 -29.15
CA LEU A 14 2.41 24.81 -28.93
C LEU A 14 2.28 26.19 -28.27
N GLU A 15 3.36 26.79 -27.76
CA GLU A 15 3.35 28.18 -27.23
C GLU A 15 2.97 29.24 -28.29
N LEU A 16 2.97 28.86 -29.57
CA LEU A 16 2.56 29.69 -30.71
C LEU A 16 1.08 29.49 -31.10
N LEU A 17 0.38 28.55 -30.47
CA LEU A 17 -1.02 28.25 -30.76
C LEU A 17 -1.91 28.90 -29.69
N ASP A 18 -2.94 29.58 -30.15
CA ASP A 18 -3.96 30.17 -29.31
C ASP A 18 -4.68 29.06 -28.53
N CYS A 19 -4.37 28.90 -27.24
CA CYS A 19 -4.98 27.86 -26.39
C CYS A 19 -6.50 27.97 -26.35
N ASP A 20 -7.07 29.15 -26.65
CA ASP A 20 -8.52 29.37 -26.72
C ASP A 20 -9.18 28.62 -27.91
N SER A 21 -8.38 28.12 -28.87
CA SER A 21 -8.87 27.32 -29.99
C SER A 21 -8.99 25.82 -29.70
N TYR A 22 -8.55 25.36 -28.52
CA TYR A 22 -8.55 23.94 -28.15
C TYR A 22 -9.27 23.68 -26.83
N THR A 23 -10.03 22.58 -26.77
CA THR A 23 -10.52 22.06 -25.50
C THR A 23 -9.38 21.38 -24.76
N VAL A 24 -8.96 21.96 -23.64
CA VAL A 24 -7.90 21.42 -22.78
C VAL A 24 -8.54 20.59 -21.66
N VAL A 25 -8.01 19.38 -21.45
CA VAL A 25 -8.36 18.53 -20.31
C VAL A 25 -7.11 18.27 -19.49
N LEU A 26 -7.17 18.56 -18.19
CA LEU A 26 -6.11 18.33 -17.23
C LEU A 26 -6.55 17.22 -16.27
N ILE A 27 -5.76 16.14 -16.23
CA ILE A 27 -6.02 14.99 -15.35
C ILE A 27 -4.97 15.00 -14.24
N PHE A 28 -5.40 15.18 -13.00
CA PHE A 28 -4.58 15.09 -11.81
C PHE A 28 -4.85 13.75 -11.13
N ASP A 29 -3.93 12.81 -11.31
CA ASP A 29 -4.04 11.47 -10.72
C ASP A 29 -3.39 11.46 -9.32
N GLY A 30 -4.13 11.03 -8.29
CA GLY A 30 -3.62 10.86 -6.94
C GLY A 30 -3.50 12.15 -6.11
N LEU A 31 -4.60 12.90 -5.93
CA LEU A 31 -4.61 14.08 -5.05
C LEU A 31 -4.15 13.76 -3.61
N ASP A 32 -4.42 12.55 -3.12
CA ASP A 32 -3.98 12.09 -1.81
C ASP A 32 -2.45 11.87 -1.69
N GLU A 33 -1.73 11.91 -2.82
CA GLU A 33 -0.27 11.91 -2.88
C GLU A 33 0.30 13.33 -2.93
N CYS A 34 -0.56 14.33 -3.12
CA CYS A 34 -0.17 15.73 -3.17
C CYS A 34 0.27 16.20 -1.77
N ARG A 35 1.53 16.63 -1.68
CA ARG A 35 2.11 17.19 -0.44
C ARG A 35 2.02 18.71 -0.35
N LEU A 36 1.43 19.35 -1.36
CA LEU A 36 1.26 20.80 -1.36
C LEU A 36 0.13 21.17 -0.39
N PRO A 37 0.23 22.33 0.30
CA PRO A 37 -0.80 22.74 1.25
C PRO A 37 -2.19 22.91 0.64
N LEU A 38 -2.27 23.17 -0.68
CA LEU A 38 -3.49 23.50 -1.42
C LEU A 38 -4.28 24.58 -0.69
N ASN A 39 -3.60 25.66 -0.30
CA ASN A 39 -4.22 26.68 0.55
C ASN A 39 -5.13 27.62 -0.27
N PHE A 40 -6.34 27.13 -0.59
CA PHE A 40 -7.33 27.88 -1.35
C PHE A 40 -7.72 29.21 -0.68
N GLN A 41 -7.51 29.41 0.62
CA GLN A 41 -7.88 30.68 1.27
C GLN A 41 -6.78 31.73 1.19
N ASN A 42 -5.53 31.34 1.40
CA ASN A 42 -4.40 32.27 1.53
C ASN A 42 -3.59 32.42 0.24
N ASN A 43 -3.71 31.50 -0.71
CA ASN A 43 -2.99 31.62 -1.97
C ASN A 43 -3.49 32.83 -2.76
N GLU A 44 -2.53 33.58 -3.30
CA GLU A 44 -2.80 34.76 -4.10
C GLU A 44 -3.62 34.41 -5.34
N ARG A 45 -4.53 35.32 -5.72
CA ARG A 45 -5.35 35.15 -6.91
C ARG A 45 -4.50 35.45 -8.14
N LEU A 46 -4.33 34.46 -8.99
CA LEU A 46 -3.54 34.53 -10.21
C LEU A 46 -4.45 34.36 -11.43
N CYS A 47 -4.47 35.36 -12.31
CA CYS A 47 -5.27 35.33 -13.54
C CYS A 47 -4.44 35.50 -14.80
N ASP A 48 -3.23 36.07 -14.69
CA ASP A 48 -2.31 36.19 -15.81
C ASP A 48 -1.50 34.89 -15.95
N VAL A 49 -1.60 34.26 -17.12
CA VAL A 49 -0.90 33.00 -17.44
C VAL A 49 0.60 33.18 -17.65
N THR A 50 1.08 34.41 -17.76
CA THR A 50 2.50 34.76 -17.95
C THR A 50 3.21 35.01 -16.62
N GLU A 51 2.47 35.24 -15.53
CA GLU A 51 3.03 35.46 -14.21
C GLU A 51 3.59 34.16 -13.62
N SER A 52 4.78 34.27 -13.03
CA SER A 52 5.44 33.15 -12.35
C SER A 52 4.97 33.04 -10.92
N ALA A 53 4.54 31.84 -10.51
CA ALA A 53 4.12 31.55 -9.15
C ALA A 53 4.55 30.15 -8.72
N SER A 54 4.38 29.85 -7.42
CA SER A 54 4.63 28.50 -6.91
C SER A 54 3.63 27.48 -7.48
N VAL A 55 4.01 26.20 -7.51
CA VAL A 55 3.12 25.13 -7.99
C VAL A 55 1.82 25.05 -7.19
N ASP A 56 1.88 25.32 -5.88
CA ASP A 56 0.69 25.38 -5.01
C ASP A 56 -0.29 26.49 -5.40
N VAL A 57 0.23 27.69 -5.66
CA VAL A 57 -0.56 28.83 -6.16
C VAL A 57 -1.13 28.53 -7.54
N LEU A 58 -0.35 27.93 -8.44
CA LEU A 58 -0.82 27.54 -9.78
C LEU A 58 -1.96 26.52 -9.71
N LEU A 59 -1.81 25.45 -8.93
CA LEU A 59 -2.83 24.40 -8.79
C LEU A 59 -4.13 24.94 -8.19
N THR A 60 -4.04 25.70 -7.10
CA THR A 60 -5.24 26.28 -6.47
C THR A 60 -5.97 27.26 -7.39
N ASN A 61 -5.25 28.04 -8.22
CA ASN A 61 -5.88 28.95 -9.18
C ASN A 61 -6.41 28.24 -10.43
N LEU A 62 -5.81 27.13 -10.86
CA LEU A 62 -6.36 26.24 -11.89
C LEU A 62 -7.68 25.62 -11.42
N ILE A 63 -7.71 25.05 -10.21
CA ILE A 63 -8.89 24.40 -9.65
C ILE A 63 -10.03 25.41 -9.40
N LYS A 64 -9.69 26.63 -8.98
CA LYS A 64 -10.67 27.73 -8.85
C LYS A 64 -11.17 28.28 -10.20
N GLY A 65 -10.54 27.90 -11.32
CA GLY A 65 -10.82 28.47 -12.64
C GLY A 65 -10.34 29.91 -12.84
N ASN A 66 -9.45 30.43 -11.98
CA ASN A 66 -8.81 31.73 -12.22
C ASN A 66 -7.79 31.66 -13.37
N LEU A 67 -7.16 30.50 -13.54
CA LEU A 67 -6.29 30.16 -14.67
C LEU A 67 -6.99 29.15 -15.56
N PHE A 68 -6.95 29.37 -16.87
CA PHE A 68 -7.58 28.51 -17.88
C PHE A 68 -9.06 28.16 -17.56
N PRO A 69 -9.96 29.16 -17.48
CA PRO A 69 -11.36 28.96 -17.07
C PRO A 69 -12.15 28.02 -17.99
N SER A 70 -11.68 27.77 -19.22
CA SER A 70 -12.30 26.85 -20.18
C SER A 70 -11.72 25.44 -20.15
N ALA A 71 -10.69 25.18 -19.33
CA ALA A 71 -10.12 23.85 -19.19
C ALA A 71 -11.02 22.96 -18.33
N LEU A 72 -11.09 21.67 -18.69
CA LEU A 72 -11.76 20.66 -17.89
C LEU A 72 -10.75 20.00 -16.97
N LEU A 73 -11.08 19.87 -15.69
CA LEU A 73 -10.23 19.22 -14.70
C LEU A 73 -10.85 17.90 -14.26
N TRP A 74 -10.04 16.84 -14.24
CA TRP A 74 -10.41 15.55 -13.66
C TRP A 74 -9.40 15.18 -12.58
N LEU A 75 -9.87 15.09 -11.33
CA LEU A 75 -9.03 14.71 -10.20
C LEU A 75 -9.40 13.31 -9.73
N THR A 76 -8.41 12.45 -9.49
CA THR A 76 -8.59 11.20 -8.75
C THR A 76 -8.04 11.38 -7.34
N SER A 77 -8.71 10.79 -6.35
CA SER A 77 -8.32 10.91 -4.95
C SER A 77 -8.92 9.78 -4.14
N ARG A 78 -8.23 9.36 -3.07
CA ARG A 78 -8.91 8.68 -1.95
C ARG A 78 -9.94 9.61 -1.29
N PRO A 79 -11.05 9.07 -0.75
CA PRO A 79 -12.12 9.89 -0.15
C PRO A 79 -11.62 10.85 0.94
N GLY A 80 -10.70 10.42 1.79
CA GLY A 80 -10.18 11.24 2.88
C GLY A 80 -9.43 12.52 2.43
N ALA A 81 -8.87 12.52 1.22
CA ALA A 81 -8.15 13.67 0.67
C ALA A 81 -9.02 14.53 -0.26
N ALA A 82 -10.17 14.02 -0.73
CA ALA A 82 -11.05 14.77 -1.63
C ALA A 82 -11.60 16.05 -0.97
N ASN A 83 -11.77 16.04 0.35
CA ASN A 83 -12.23 17.18 1.15
C ASN A 83 -11.24 18.36 1.16
N GLN A 84 -10.03 18.20 0.64
CA GLN A 84 -9.10 19.31 0.44
C GLN A 84 -9.58 20.26 -0.66
N ILE A 85 -10.42 19.79 -1.59
CA ILE A 85 -10.97 20.61 -2.65
C ILE A 85 -12.25 21.30 -2.15
N PRO A 86 -12.36 22.63 -2.28
CA PRO A 86 -13.57 23.35 -1.90
C PRO A 86 -14.78 22.86 -2.73
N PRO A 87 -15.94 22.57 -2.11
CA PRO A 87 -17.13 22.08 -2.81
C PRO A 87 -17.58 23.00 -3.96
N GLU A 88 -17.37 24.31 -3.83
CA GLU A 88 -17.67 25.30 -4.87
C GLU A 88 -16.83 25.15 -6.14
N CYS A 89 -15.73 24.40 -6.09
CA CYS A 89 -14.85 24.10 -7.23
C CYS A 89 -15.17 22.74 -7.88
N VAL A 90 -16.24 22.04 -7.46
CA VAL A 90 -16.54 20.67 -7.90
C VAL A 90 -17.88 20.62 -8.63
N ASP A 91 -17.84 20.37 -9.94
CA ASP A 91 -19.04 20.21 -10.76
C ASP A 91 -19.66 18.81 -10.65
N GLN A 92 -18.82 17.77 -10.56
CA GLN A 92 -19.25 16.37 -10.53
C GLN A 92 -18.32 15.52 -9.66
N VAL A 93 -18.92 14.62 -8.89
CA VAL A 93 -18.20 13.58 -8.12
C VAL A 93 -18.61 12.21 -8.64
N THR A 94 -17.63 11.35 -8.90
CA THR A 94 -17.86 9.94 -9.26
C THR A 94 -17.09 9.05 -8.29
N GLU A 95 -17.81 8.14 -7.63
CA GLU A 95 -17.22 7.18 -6.69
C GLU A 95 -16.89 5.86 -7.42
N VAL A 96 -15.61 5.48 -7.41
CA VAL A 96 -15.16 4.17 -7.92
C VAL A 96 -15.29 3.14 -6.82
N ARG A 97 -16.37 2.35 -6.86
CA ARG A 97 -16.68 1.37 -5.80
C ARG A 97 -15.92 0.04 -5.92
N GLY A 98 -15.42 -0.31 -7.11
CA GLY A 98 -14.73 -1.59 -7.35
C GLY A 98 -15.63 -2.64 -7.99
N PHE A 99 -15.31 -3.93 -7.79
CA PHE A 99 -15.97 -5.04 -8.48
C PHE A 99 -17.21 -5.56 -7.76
N ASN A 100 -18.32 -5.64 -8.48
CA ASN A 100 -19.45 -6.46 -8.06
C ASN A 100 -19.14 -7.96 -8.17
N ASP A 101 -19.99 -8.81 -7.62
CA ASP A 101 -19.76 -10.26 -7.56
C ASP A 101 -19.52 -10.91 -8.95
N PRO A 102 -20.32 -10.63 -10.00
CA PRO A 102 -20.01 -11.10 -11.35
C PRO A 102 -18.64 -10.66 -11.87
N GLN A 103 -18.25 -9.40 -11.63
CA GLN A 103 -16.96 -8.85 -12.07
C GLN A 103 -15.77 -9.49 -11.37
N LYS A 104 -15.91 -9.89 -10.09
CA LYS A 104 -14.88 -10.64 -9.36
C LYS A 104 -14.58 -11.95 -10.08
N GLU A 105 -15.62 -12.71 -10.41
CA GLU A 105 -15.46 -14.00 -11.10
C GLU A 105 -14.92 -13.81 -12.53
N GLU A 106 -15.42 -12.80 -13.24
CA GLU A 106 -14.93 -12.44 -14.57
C GLU A 106 -13.43 -12.13 -14.55
N TYR A 107 -12.97 -11.38 -13.53
CA TYR A 107 -11.55 -11.09 -13.33
C TYR A 107 -10.73 -12.38 -13.22
N PHE A 108 -11.12 -13.31 -12.34
CA PHE A 108 -10.38 -14.56 -12.16
C PHE A 108 -10.35 -15.41 -13.45
N ARG A 109 -11.48 -15.51 -14.16
CA ARG A 109 -11.54 -16.26 -15.44
C ARG A 109 -10.70 -15.64 -16.54
N LYS A 110 -10.59 -14.31 -16.58
CA LYS A 110 -9.73 -13.58 -17.54
C LYS A 110 -8.25 -13.66 -17.18
N ARG A 111 -7.92 -13.67 -15.89
CA ARG A 111 -6.55 -13.62 -15.39
C ARG A 111 -5.85 -14.98 -15.40
N ILE A 112 -6.60 -16.07 -15.20
CA ILE A 112 -6.07 -17.43 -15.08
C ILE A 112 -6.41 -18.19 -16.36
N ILE A 113 -5.38 -18.69 -17.05
CA ILE A 113 -5.54 -19.35 -18.36
C ILE A 113 -6.30 -20.67 -18.23
N ASP A 114 -5.94 -21.50 -17.24
CA ASP A 114 -6.62 -22.76 -16.96
C ASP A 114 -7.99 -22.50 -16.30
N GLN A 115 -9.05 -22.76 -17.06
CA GLN A 115 -10.42 -22.53 -16.60
C GLN A 115 -10.85 -23.46 -15.45
N SER A 116 -10.26 -24.66 -15.33
CA SER A 116 -10.53 -25.54 -14.20
C SER A 116 -9.93 -24.98 -12.91
N LEU A 117 -8.68 -24.48 -12.99
CA LEU A 117 -8.00 -23.79 -11.91
C LEU A 117 -8.73 -22.50 -11.52
N ALA A 118 -9.17 -21.71 -12.51
CA ALA A 118 -9.95 -20.49 -12.28
C ALA A 118 -11.25 -20.77 -11.50
N ASN A 119 -11.98 -21.83 -11.88
CA ASN A 119 -13.20 -22.23 -11.18
C ASN A 119 -12.91 -22.74 -9.74
N ASN A 120 -11.81 -23.46 -9.53
CA ASN A 120 -11.38 -23.88 -8.19
C ASN A 120 -11.04 -22.66 -7.31
N ILE A 121 -10.34 -21.68 -7.86
CA ILE A 121 -9.99 -20.43 -7.17
C ILE A 121 -11.25 -19.64 -6.82
N ILE A 122 -12.19 -19.48 -7.75
CA ILE A 122 -13.48 -18.83 -7.49
C ILE A 122 -14.24 -19.55 -6.37
N THR A 123 -14.25 -20.88 -6.39
CA THR A 123 -14.91 -21.70 -5.35
C THR A 123 -14.27 -21.50 -3.99
N HIS A 124 -12.92 -21.52 -3.93
CA HIS A 124 -12.18 -21.26 -2.69
C HIS A 124 -12.45 -19.85 -2.16
N MET A 125 -12.38 -18.83 -3.03
CA MET A 125 -12.66 -17.45 -2.65
C MET A 125 -14.07 -17.32 -2.08
N LYS A 126 -15.10 -17.90 -2.72
CA LYS A 126 -16.48 -17.91 -2.20
C LYS A 126 -16.65 -18.66 -0.88
N SER A 127 -15.79 -19.65 -0.60
CA SER A 127 -15.82 -20.38 0.68
C SER A 127 -15.34 -19.54 1.87
N SER A 128 -14.53 -18.50 1.62
CA SER A 128 -14.10 -17.53 2.64
C SER A 128 -14.81 -16.21 2.43
N ARG A 129 -15.84 -15.95 3.24
CA ARG A 129 -16.62 -14.71 3.19
C ARG A 129 -15.74 -13.47 3.24
N SER A 130 -14.76 -13.44 4.14
CA SER A 130 -13.87 -12.27 4.29
C SER A 130 -13.01 -12.04 3.06
N LEU A 131 -12.37 -13.07 2.51
CA LEU A 131 -11.57 -12.95 1.28
C LEU A 131 -12.42 -12.50 0.09
N TYR A 132 -13.63 -13.06 -0.05
CA TYR A 132 -14.55 -12.71 -1.13
C TYR A 132 -15.07 -11.27 -1.06
N ILE A 133 -15.34 -10.76 0.15
CA ILE A 133 -15.74 -9.37 0.38
C ILE A 133 -14.59 -8.43 0.00
N MET A 134 -13.37 -8.73 0.46
CA MET A 134 -12.21 -7.90 0.15
C MET A 134 -11.94 -7.80 -1.36
N CYS A 135 -12.17 -8.87 -2.13
CA CYS A 135 -12.10 -8.84 -3.60
C CYS A 135 -13.07 -7.86 -4.29
N HIS A 136 -13.91 -7.13 -3.55
CA HIS A 136 -14.53 -5.92 -4.07
C HIS A 136 -13.47 -4.92 -4.56
N ILE A 137 -12.31 -4.82 -3.90
CA ILE A 137 -11.19 -3.98 -4.32
C ILE A 137 -10.33 -4.76 -5.33
N PRO A 138 -10.15 -4.28 -6.57
CA PRO A 138 -9.46 -5.02 -7.63
C PRO A 138 -8.04 -5.51 -7.31
N VAL A 139 -7.27 -4.76 -6.51
CA VAL A 139 -5.92 -5.17 -6.11
C VAL A 139 -5.95 -6.48 -5.31
N PHE A 140 -6.98 -6.71 -4.49
CA PHE A 140 -7.10 -7.95 -3.73
C PHE A 140 -7.50 -9.13 -4.62
N CYS A 141 -8.24 -8.91 -5.71
CA CYS A 141 -8.40 -9.94 -6.76
C CYS A 141 -7.07 -10.31 -7.40
N TRP A 142 -6.24 -9.31 -7.73
CA TRP A 142 -4.93 -9.54 -8.33
C TRP A 142 -3.98 -10.32 -7.39
N ILE A 143 -3.90 -9.93 -6.12
CA ILE A 143 -3.09 -10.64 -5.10
C ILE A 143 -3.61 -12.06 -4.92
N SER A 144 -4.93 -12.23 -4.74
CA SER A 144 -5.53 -13.55 -4.54
C SER A 144 -5.34 -14.46 -5.75
N ALA A 145 -5.48 -13.94 -6.96
CA ALA A 145 -5.22 -14.69 -8.18
C ALA A 145 -3.75 -15.14 -8.22
N THR A 146 -2.81 -14.23 -7.98
CA THR A 146 -1.37 -14.52 -7.99
C THR A 146 -0.98 -15.60 -6.97
N VAL A 147 -1.51 -15.51 -5.75
CA VAL A 147 -1.22 -16.48 -4.69
C VAL A 147 -1.87 -17.83 -4.95
N LEU A 148 -3.17 -17.84 -5.26
CA LEU A 148 -3.91 -19.08 -5.39
C LEU A 148 -3.59 -19.83 -6.69
N GLU A 149 -3.29 -19.11 -7.78
CA GLU A 149 -2.81 -19.71 -9.04
C GLU A 149 -1.54 -20.53 -8.79
N ARG A 150 -0.60 -19.98 -7.99
CA ARG A 150 0.65 -20.67 -7.65
C ARG A 150 0.42 -21.87 -6.72
N MET A 151 -0.35 -21.69 -5.65
CA MET A 151 -0.57 -22.76 -4.67
C MET A 151 -1.36 -23.93 -5.21
N LEU A 152 -2.39 -23.66 -6.01
CA LEU A 152 -3.27 -24.70 -6.56
C LEU A 152 -2.77 -25.24 -7.90
N GLY A 153 -1.94 -24.48 -8.63
CA GLY A 153 -1.42 -24.87 -9.95
C GLY A 153 -0.02 -25.52 -9.95
N GLU A 154 0.89 -25.12 -9.05
CA GLU A 154 2.31 -25.52 -9.14
C GLU A 154 2.73 -26.63 -8.15
N ALA A 155 1.77 -27.39 -7.60
CA ALA A 155 2.01 -28.46 -6.62
C ALA A 155 2.80 -28.03 -5.36
N GLU A 156 2.76 -26.75 -5.00
CA GLU A 156 3.29 -26.29 -3.71
C GLU A 156 2.38 -26.81 -2.57
N SER A 157 2.91 -27.73 -1.76
CA SER A 157 2.18 -28.32 -0.64
C SER A 157 2.12 -27.35 0.54
N GLY A 158 0.95 -26.76 0.76
CA GLY A 158 0.67 -25.89 1.90
C GLY A 158 -0.82 -25.74 2.15
N GLU A 159 -1.20 -25.25 3.33
CA GLU A 159 -2.60 -24.91 3.59
C GLU A 159 -2.98 -23.67 2.76
N VAL A 160 -4.08 -23.77 1.99
CA VAL A 160 -4.56 -22.67 1.15
C VAL A 160 -4.99 -21.49 2.04
N PRO A 161 -4.54 -20.25 1.76
CA PRO A 161 -4.86 -19.06 2.56
C PRO A 161 -6.37 -18.85 2.73
N LYS A 162 -6.79 -18.64 3.97
CA LYS A 162 -8.19 -18.36 4.35
C LYS A 162 -8.38 -16.94 4.86
N THR A 163 -7.30 -16.25 5.22
CA THR A 163 -7.31 -14.89 5.79
C THR A 163 -6.45 -13.93 4.96
N LEU A 164 -6.69 -12.62 5.12
CA LEU A 164 -5.91 -11.58 4.42
C LEU A 164 -4.42 -11.67 4.76
N THR A 165 -4.09 -11.82 6.04
CA THR A 165 -2.70 -11.92 6.50
C THR A 165 -2.00 -13.13 5.90
N GLN A 166 -2.67 -14.28 5.81
CA GLN A 166 -2.11 -15.44 5.11
C GLN A 166 -1.88 -15.14 3.63
N MET A 167 -2.85 -14.51 2.96
CA MET A 167 -2.74 -14.15 1.55
C MET A 167 -1.51 -13.26 1.30
N PHE A 168 -1.33 -12.21 2.10
CA PHE A 168 -0.19 -11.30 2.00
C PHE A 168 1.15 -11.95 2.41
N THR A 169 1.12 -12.86 3.40
CA THR A 169 2.31 -13.63 3.78
C THR A 169 2.77 -14.53 2.65
N HIS A 170 1.86 -15.27 2.02
CA HIS A 170 2.18 -16.10 0.86
C HIS A 170 2.60 -15.26 -0.34
N PHE A 171 1.94 -14.13 -0.59
CA PHE A 171 2.34 -13.19 -1.62
C PHE A 171 3.80 -12.76 -1.43
N LEU A 172 4.18 -12.31 -0.23
CA LEU A 172 5.57 -11.94 0.08
C LEU A 172 6.56 -13.10 -0.13
N ILE A 173 6.22 -14.31 0.37
CA ILE A 173 7.05 -15.52 0.18
C ILE A 173 7.26 -15.81 -1.32
N PHE A 174 6.22 -15.67 -2.14
CA PHE A 174 6.29 -15.90 -3.58
C PHE A 174 7.13 -14.88 -4.32
N GLN A 175 7.04 -13.61 -3.91
CA GLN A 175 7.92 -12.57 -4.44
C GLN A 175 9.37 -12.89 -4.10
N ILE A 176 9.67 -13.24 -2.84
CA ILE A 176 11.03 -13.62 -2.42
C ILE A 176 11.56 -14.80 -3.25
N LYS A 177 10.80 -15.90 -3.36
CA LYS A 177 11.22 -17.07 -4.16
C LYS A 177 11.44 -16.74 -5.64
N HIS A 178 10.59 -15.87 -6.21
CA HIS A 178 10.70 -15.47 -7.62
C HIS A 178 11.96 -14.63 -7.90
N LYS A 179 12.43 -13.84 -6.91
CA LYS A 179 13.76 -13.18 -6.98
C LYS A 179 14.87 -14.16 -7.24
N ASP A 180 14.91 -15.18 -6.41
CA ASP A 180 16.02 -16.13 -6.36
C ASP A 180 16.13 -16.87 -7.70
N GLN A 181 15.00 -17.12 -8.37
CA GLN A 181 14.94 -17.80 -9.66
C GLN A 181 15.31 -16.90 -10.85
N LYS A 182 14.92 -15.62 -10.85
CA LYS A 182 15.06 -14.71 -12.01
C LYS A 182 16.46 -14.08 -12.13
N TYR A 183 17.11 -13.78 -11.00
CA TYR A 183 18.39 -13.04 -10.99
C TYR A 183 19.60 -13.91 -10.60
N HIS A 184 19.40 -15.05 -9.94
CA HIS A 184 20.47 -15.95 -9.52
C HIS A 184 20.34 -17.31 -10.22
N GLN A 185 20.82 -17.41 -11.46
CA GLN A 185 20.90 -18.69 -12.19
C GLN A 185 21.86 -19.73 -11.57
N LYS A 186 22.48 -19.42 -10.43
CA LYS A 186 23.28 -20.32 -9.58
C LYS A 186 23.71 -19.52 -8.34
N PHE A 187 23.10 -19.78 -7.20
CA PHE A 187 23.59 -19.66 -5.81
C PHE A 187 22.34 -19.52 -4.93
N ASP A 188 22.19 -20.40 -3.93
CA ASP A 188 21.19 -20.23 -2.86
C ASP A 188 21.32 -18.81 -2.33
N SER A 189 20.26 -18.00 -2.48
CA SER A 189 20.21 -16.68 -1.85
C SER A 189 20.39 -16.86 -0.36
N ASP A 190 21.34 -16.14 0.24
CA ASP A 190 21.60 -16.22 1.66
C ASP A 190 20.31 -15.89 2.44
N PRO A 191 19.76 -16.83 3.23
CA PRO A 191 18.57 -16.59 4.04
C PRO A 191 18.73 -15.37 4.96
N GLN A 192 19.96 -15.07 5.38
CA GLN A 192 20.25 -13.91 6.20
C GLN A 192 20.10 -12.60 5.40
N GLN A 193 20.69 -12.53 4.21
CA GLN A 193 20.54 -11.36 3.33
C GLN A 193 19.08 -11.09 2.99
N THR A 194 18.30 -12.14 2.66
CA THR A 194 16.86 -12.02 2.40
C THR A 194 16.09 -11.49 3.61
N ARG A 195 16.44 -11.91 4.82
CA ARG A 195 15.83 -11.39 6.06
C ARG A 195 16.16 -9.92 6.27
N GLU A 196 17.43 -9.53 6.07
CA GLU A 196 17.88 -8.14 6.17
C GLU A 196 17.14 -7.25 5.16
N SER A 197 16.99 -7.72 3.92
CA SER A 197 16.16 -7.08 2.90
C SER A 197 14.72 -6.85 3.36
N ILE A 198 14.04 -7.89 3.87
CA ILE A 198 12.64 -7.78 4.32
C ILE A 198 12.51 -6.81 5.49
N LEU A 199 13.46 -6.82 6.42
CA LEU A 199 13.46 -5.90 7.56
C LEU A 199 13.69 -4.45 7.11
N ALA A 200 14.61 -4.21 6.17
CA ALA A 200 14.85 -2.89 5.60
C ALA A 200 13.59 -2.35 4.87
N LEU A 201 12.94 -3.20 4.07
CA LEU A 201 11.68 -2.88 3.39
C LEU A 201 10.55 -2.60 4.37
N GLY A 202 10.44 -3.43 5.40
CA GLY A 202 9.45 -3.25 6.46
C GLY A 202 9.68 -1.98 7.28
N LYS A 203 10.95 -1.62 7.55
CA LYS A 203 11.33 -0.36 8.20
C LYS A 203 10.91 0.84 7.35
N LEU A 204 11.20 0.81 6.05
CA LEU A 204 10.77 1.84 5.10
C LEU A 204 9.26 1.98 5.10
N ALA A 205 8.54 0.85 4.96
CA ALA A 205 7.09 0.84 4.94
C ALA A 205 6.50 1.44 6.23
N PHE A 206 7.06 1.09 7.39
CA PHE A 206 6.65 1.64 8.68
C PHE A 206 6.89 3.15 8.79
N GLN A 207 8.09 3.61 8.46
CA GLN A 207 8.43 5.04 8.53
C GLN A 207 7.60 5.88 7.57
N GLN A 208 7.37 5.41 6.34
CA GLN A 208 6.55 6.13 5.37
C GLN A 208 5.06 6.07 5.74
N LEU A 209 4.58 4.97 6.32
CA LEU A 209 3.21 4.89 6.84
C LEU A 209 3.01 5.89 7.99
N GLU A 210 3.95 5.99 8.92
CA GLU A 210 3.91 6.97 10.02
C GLU A 210 3.90 8.42 9.53
N LYS A 211 4.68 8.71 8.48
CA LYS A 211 4.71 10.03 7.84
C LYS A 211 3.47 10.33 6.98
N GLY A 212 2.61 9.34 6.72
CA GLY A 212 1.48 9.47 5.78
C GLY A 212 1.89 9.53 4.31
N ASN A 213 3.08 9.07 3.98
CA ASN A 213 3.67 9.16 2.64
C ASN A 213 3.37 7.89 1.80
N LEU A 214 2.86 8.10 0.58
CA LEU A 214 2.72 7.06 -0.44
C LEU A 214 3.91 6.99 -1.41
N ILE A 215 4.48 8.16 -1.72
CA ILE A 215 5.68 8.32 -2.54
C ILE A 215 6.87 8.61 -1.60
N PHE A 216 8.05 8.12 -1.93
CA PHE A 216 9.31 8.36 -1.23
C PHE A 216 10.48 8.39 -2.22
N TYR A 217 11.65 8.83 -1.75
CA TYR A 217 12.81 9.15 -2.60
C TYR A 217 14.02 8.26 -2.29
N GLU A 218 15.11 8.44 -3.05
CA GLU A 218 16.36 7.72 -2.82
C GLU A 218 16.91 7.90 -1.41
N GLU A 219 16.73 9.08 -0.81
CA GLU A 219 17.19 9.38 0.54
C GLU A 219 16.47 8.51 1.59
N ASP A 220 15.15 8.33 1.43
CA ASP A 220 14.33 7.48 2.33
C ASP A 220 14.79 6.01 2.27
N LEU A 221 15.15 5.54 1.07
CA LEU A 221 15.70 4.19 0.86
C LEU A 221 17.05 4.03 1.58
N ARG A 222 17.95 5.01 1.42
CA ARG A 222 19.28 5.00 2.06
C ARG A 222 19.19 5.05 3.58
N GLU A 223 18.25 5.81 4.15
CA GLU A 223 17.99 5.86 5.60
C GLU A 223 17.56 4.49 6.17
N CYS A 224 16.90 3.68 5.33
CA CYS A 224 16.51 2.31 5.67
C CYS A 224 17.58 1.26 5.39
N GLY A 225 18.76 1.66 4.91
CA GLY A 225 19.84 0.75 4.54
C GLY A 225 19.58 -0.01 3.23
N ILE A 226 18.72 0.50 2.36
CA ILE A 226 18.43 -0.09 1.04
C ILE A 226 19.32 0.59 0.00
N ASP A 227 20.16 -0.17 -0.68
CA ASP A 227 20.97 0.34 -1.79
C ASP A 227 20.08 0.60 -3.01
N VAL A 228 20.09 1.85 -3.50
CA VAL A 228 19.37 2.30 -4.70
C VAL A 228 19.76 1.47 -5.94
N GLY A 229 21.01 0.98 -6.02
CA GLY A 229 21.45 0.07 -7.08
C GLY A 229 20.78 -1.30 -7.01
N GLU A 230 20.55 -1.81 -5.80
CA GLU A 230 19.78 -3.03 -5.57
C GLU A 230 18.27 -2.81 -5.74
N VAL A 231 17.75 -1.57 -5.71
CA VAL A 231 16.34 -1.28 -6.00
C VAL A 231 15.93 -1.68 -7.41
N ALA A 232 16.86 -1.79 -8.37
CA ALA A 232 16.57 -2.39 -9.68
C ALA A 232 16.40 -3.93 -9.62
N VAL A 233 17.06 -4.59 -8.64
CA VAL A 233 16.92 -6.02 -8.35
C VAL A 233 15.65 -6.25 -7.53
N TYR A 234 15.34 -5.36 -6.58
CA TYR A 234 14.03 -5.30 -5.97
C TYR A 234 13.00 -5.06 -7.06
N SER A 235 13.04 -4.04 -7.91
CA SER A 235 12.04 -3.79 -8.96
C SER A 235 11.89 -4.96 -9.95
N GLY A 236 12.85 -5.86 -10.07
CA GLY A 236 12.69 -7.14 -10.77
C GLY A 236 11.72 -8.17 -10.13
N VAL A 237 11.58 -8.09 -8.81
CA VAL A 237 10.84 -8.92 -7.83
C VAL A 237 9.65 -8.18 -7.23
N CYS A 238 9.81 -6.88 -7.22
CA CYS A 238 9.08 -5.81 -6.61
C CYS A 238 8.61 -4.88 -7.72
N THR A 239 8.47 -5.26 -8.99
CA THR A 239 7.50 -4.55 -9.85
C THR A 239 6.10 -4.71 -9.27
N GLN A 240 5.92 -5.77 -8.49
CA GLN A 240 4.72 -6.13 -7.76
C GLN A 240 4.75 -5.68 -6.28
N ILE A 241 5.80 -4.99 -5.83
CA ILE A 241 5.92 -4.44 -4.46
C ILE A 241 6.26 -2.95 -4.49
N PHE A 242 7.03 -2.49 -5.48
CA PHE A 242 7.48 -1.12 -5.74
C PHE A 242 7.11 -0.66 -7.16
N ARG A 243 6.91 0.64 -7.30
CA ARG A 243 6.89 1.37 -8.57
C ARG A 243 8.06 2.34 -8.57
N GLU A 244 8.85 2.36 -9.64
CA GLU A 244 9.93 3.33 -9.87
C GLU A 244 9.53 4.20 -11.05
N GLU A 245 9.53 5.52 -10.87
CA GLU A 245 9.26 6.46 -11.95
C GLU A 245 10.39 7.48 -12.10
N PHE A 246 10.65 7.86 -13.35
CA PHE A 246 11.70 8.82 -13.69
C PHE A 246 11.10 10.21 -13.85
N GLY A 247 11.33 11.08 -12.87
CA GLY A 247 11.09 12.50 -13.01
C GLY A 247 12.30 13.19 -13.69
N PRO A 248 12.14 13.91 -14.82
CA PRO A 248 13.25 14.56 -15.52
C PRO A 248 14.08 15.55 -14.66
N HIS A 249 13.56 16.03 -13.53
CA HIS A 249 14.23 16.98 -12.63
C HIS A 249 14.19 16.64 -11.12
N LEU A 250 13.44 15.63 -10.70
CA LEU A 250 13.23 15.30 -9.26
C LEU A 250 14.01 14.07 -8.79
N GLY A 251 14.77 13.43 -9.67
CA GLY A 251 15.38 12.12 -9.39
C GLY A 251 14.36 10.99 -9.51
N LYS A 252 14.72 9.81 -8.99
CA LYS A 252 13.84 8.63 -8.97
C LYS A 252 12.84 8.76 -7.84
N VAL A 253 11.56 8.53 -8.16
CA VAL A 253 10.50 8.41 -7.15
C VAL A 253 10.10 6.96 -7.01
N PHE A 254 9.78 6.58 -5.78
CA PHE A 254 9.41 5.23 -5.42
C PHE A 254 8.08 5.23 -4.66
N SER A 255 7.26 4.20 -4.88
CA SER A 255 6.08 3.93 -4.07
C SER A 255 5.90 2.43 -3.92
N PHE A 256 5.17 1.97 -2.92
CA PHE A 256 4.72 0.58 -2.92
C PHE A 256 3.64 0.39 -3.99
N VAL A 257 3.51 -0.82 -4.56
CA VAL A 257 2.51 -1.14 -5.61
C VAL A 257 1.09 -0.77 -5.19
N HIS A 258 0.82 -0.84 -3.89
CA HIS A 258 -0.43 -0.49 -3.27
C HIS A 258 -0.22 -0.26 -1.76
N LEU A 259 -1.00 0.65 -1.18
CA LEU A 259 -0.93 0.99 0.25
C LEU A 259 -1.07 -0.25 1.16
N SER A 260 -1.93 -1.20 0.80
CA SER A 260 -2.07 -2.45 1.58
C SER A 260 -0.80 -3.29 1.67
N VAL A 261 0.11 -3.19 0.69
CA VAL A 261 1.43 -3.85 0.74
C VAL A 261 2.34 -3.11 1.72
N GLN A 262 2.32 -1.77 1.70
CA GLN A 262 3.02 -0.94 2.67
C GLN A 262 2.54 -1.23 4.10
N GLU A 263 1.23 -1.22 4.34
CA GLU A 263 0.63 -1.51 5.66
C GLU A 263 0.98 -2.92 6.15
N PHE A 264 0.95 -3.92 5.26
CA PHE A 264 1.37 -5.28 5.60
C PHE A 264 2.84 -5.36 6.00
N LEU A 265 3.74 -4.75 5.21
CA LEU A 265 5.18 -4.76 5.50
C LEU A 265 5.51 -3.99 6.78
N ALA A 266 4.82 -2.88 7.04
CA ALA A 266 4.93 -2.12 8.28
C ALA A 266 4.48 -2.96 9.50
N ALA A 267 3.36 -3.68 9.39
CA ALA A 267 2.87 -4.57 10.43
C ALA A 267 3.83 -5.73 10.68
N LEU A 268 4.37 -6.31 9.60
CA LEU A 268 5.38 -7.36 9.66
C LEU A 268 6.66 -6.88 10.36
N TYR A 269 7.14 -5.69 10.02
CA TYR A 269 8.30 -5.08 10.69
C TYR A 269 8.06 -4.87 12.18
N THR A 270 6.89 -4.33 12.54
CA THR A 270 6.51 -4.10 13.94
C THR A 270 6.50 -5.42 14.72
N PHE A 271 5.87 -6.44 14.15
CA PHE A 271 5.78 -7.78 14.74
C PHE A 271 7.16 -8.44 14.91
N LEU A 272 7.98 -8.45 13.85
CA LEU A 272 9.32 -9.08 13.88
C LEU A 272 10.27 -8.35 14.83
N SER A 273 10.22 -7.03 14.90
CA SER A 273 11.06 -6.22 15.81
C SER A 273 10.73 -6.50 17.27
N LEU A 274 9.44 -6.67 17.60
CA LEU A 274 9.01 -7.05 18.95
C LEU A 274 9.56 -8.43 19.34
N ILE A 275 9.41 -9.43 18.47
CA ILE A 275 9.82 -10.82 18.77
C ILE A 275 11.34 -10.95 18.85
N SER A 276 12.06 -10.28 17.96
CA SER A 276 13.52 -10.35 17.94
C SER A 276 14.18 -9.54 19.05
N ARG A 277 13.44 -8.66 19.75
CA ARG A 277 13.98 -7.63 20.66
C ARG A 277 15.07 -6.76 20.01
N ASN A 278 15.15 -6.76 18.68
CA ASN A 278 16.05 -5.92 17.91
C ASN A 278 15.44 -4.51 17.87
N VAL A 279 15.39 -3.83 19.02
CA VAL A 279 15.11 -2.41 19.10
C VAL A 279 16.44 -1.71 19.28
N THR A 280 17.22 -1.69 18.20
CA THR A 280 18.30 -0.72 18.07
C THR A 280 17.73 0.49 17.36
N GLU A 281 17.69 1.58 18.13
CA GLU A 281 17.62 2.98 17.73
C GLU A 281 16.32 3.74 18.01
N GLN A 282 16.58 4.91 18.58
CA GLN A 282 15.66 5.91 19.09
C GLN A 282 15.04 6.68 17.93
N GLN A 283 13.73 6.58 17.76
CA GLN A 283 12.95 7.69 17.22
C GLN A 283 11.79 8.01 18.16
N THR A 284 11.60 9.30 18.41
CA THR A 284 10.53 9.86 19.24
C THR A 284 9.38 10.28 18.34
N THR A 285 8.62 9.31 17.85
CA THR A 285 7.42 9.51 17.05
C THR A 285 6.27 8.67 17.59
N ASP A 286 5.04 8.98 17.16
CA ASP A 286 3.84 8.39 17.74
C ASP A 286 3.81 6.87 17.58
N LEU A 287 4.02 6.30 16.39
CA LEU A 287 4.04 4.84 16.20
C LEU A 287 5.28 4.19 16.83
N SER A 288 6.41 4.91 16.96
CA SER A 288 7.62 4.40 17.61
C SER A 288 7.42 3.96 19.07
N ASP A 289 6.41 4.51 19.76
CA ASP A 289 6.04 4.05 21.11
C ASP A 289 5.55 2.59 21.15
N LEU A 290 5.19 1.98 20.00
CA LEU A 290 4.89 0.55 19.93
C LEU A 290 6.11 -0.29 20.31
N PHE A 291 7.32 0.13 19.94
CA PHE A 291 8.55 -0.61 20.23
C PHE A 291 8.97 -0.55 21.70
N ARG A 292 8.35 0.32 22.51
CA ARG A 292 8.57 0.37 23.97
C ARG A 292 7.77 -0.68 24.74
N LYS A 293 6.85 -1.39 24.09
CA LYS A 293 5.98 -2.36 24.73
C LYS A 293 6.72 -3.68 24.94
N SER A 294 6.63 -4.22 26.15
CA SER A 294 7.33 -5.45 26.55
C SER A 294 6.58 -6.73 26.18
N THR A 295 5.27 -6.64 25.93
CA THR A 295 4.42 -7.79 25.61
C THR A 295 3.62 -7.56 24.33
N MET A 296 3.26 -8.66 23.64
CA MET A 296 2.39 -8.60 22.46
C MET A 296 1.02 -7.98 22.78
N SER A 297 0.46 -8.26 23.96
CA SER A 297 -0.83 -7.71 24.36
C SER A 297 -0.78 -6.19 24.53
N ASP A 298 0.29 -5.67 25.15
CA ASP A 298 0.49 -4.22 25.32
C ASP A 298 0.73 -3.51 23.99
N LEU A 299 1.46 -4.17 23.07
CA LEU A 299 1.66 -3.69 21.70
C LEU A 299 0.34 -3.58 20.95
N LEU A 300 -0.46 -4.65 20.94
CA LEU A 300 -1.75 -4.68 20.25
C LEU A 300 -2.73 -3.66 20.82
N ARG A 301 -2.80 -3.51 22.15
CA ARG A 301 -3.63 -2.48 22.79
C ARG A 301 -3.22 -1.08 22.33
N SER A 302 -1.93 -0.79 22.35
CA SER A 302 -1.43 0.52 21.92
C SER A 302 -1.64 0.77 20.42
N ALA A 303 -1.62 -0.27 19.58
CA ALA A 303 -1.93 -0.14 18.16
C ALA A 303 -3.42 0.14 17.94
N VAL A 304 -4.31 -0.49 18.71
CA VAL A 304 -5.76 -0.18 18.72
C VAL A 304 -6.00 1.27 19.12
N ASP A 305 -5.39 1.73 20.21
CA ASP A 305 -5.58 3.10 20.69
C ASP A 305 -5.16 4.14 19.63
N LYS A 306 -4.06 3.89 18.91
CA LYS A 306 -3.59 4.77 17.83
C LYS A 306 -4.47 4.73 16.59
N ALA A 307 -4.96 3.55 16.19
CA ALA A 307 -5.91 3.44 15.10
C ALA A 307 -7.23 4.19 15.40
N LEU A 308 -7.71 4.13 16.65
CA LEU A 308 -8.90 4.87 17.07
C LEU A 308 -8.72 6.40 17.09
N GLN A 309 -7.49 6.88 17.29
CA GLN A 309 -7.16 8.32 17.23
C GLN A 309 -7.01 8.84 15.80
N CYS A 310 -6.93 7.93 14.83
CA CYS A 310 -6.66 8.24 13.44
C CYS A 310 -7.98 8.48 12.68
N GLU A 311 -8.37 9.75 12.54
CA GLU A 311 -9.67 10.13 11.93
C GLU A 311 -9.86 9.64 10.48
N ASN A 312 -8.79 9.46 9.71
CA ASN A 312 -8.86 9.04 8.31
C ASN A 312 -8.72 7.51 8.11
N GLY A 313 -8.64 6.72 9.19
CA GLY A 313 -8.54 5.25 9.15
C GLY A 313 -7.27 4.68 8.50
N HIS A 314 -6.22 5.48 8.27
CA HIS A 314 -5.01 5.02 7.56
C HIS A 314 -4.19 3.93 8.29
N LEU A 315 -4.56 3.58 9.53
CA LEU A 315 -3.92 2.52 10.32
C LEU A 315 -4.79 1.26 10.44
N ASP A 316 -6.00 1.24 9.89
CA ASP A 316 -6.96 0.14 10.09
C ASP A 316 -6.45 -1.18 9.51
N LEU A 317 -5.91 -1.15 8.29
CA LEU A 317 -5.41 -2.36 7.65
C LEU A 317 -4.07 -2.80 8.25
N PHE A 318 -3.20 -1.84 8.61
CA PHE A 318 -2.00 -2.11 9.40
C PHE A 318 -2.35 -2.86 10.70
N LEU A 319 -3.34 -2.39 11.46
CA LEU A 319 -3.80 -3.02 12.69
C LEU A 319 -4.35 -4.43 12.42
N CYS A 320 -5.17 -4.60 11.37
CA CYS A 320 -5.69 -5.90 10.98
C CYS A 320 -4.56 -6.90 10.66
N PHE A 321 -3.54 -6.46 9.93
CA PHE A 321 -2.36 -7.29 9.67
C PHE A 321 -1.58 -7.62 10.93
N LEU A 322 -1.35 -6.64 11.80
CA LEU A 322 -0.61 -6.84 13.05
C LEU A 322 -1.31 -7.84 13.97
N LEU A 323 -2.64 -7.73 14.12
CA LEU A 323 -3.47 -8.71 14.83
C LEU A 323 -3.36 -10.08 14.17
N GLY A 324 -3.50 -10.17 12.85
CA GLY A 324 -3.37 -11.43 12.13
C GLY A 324 -2.00 -12.09 12.31
N LEU A 325 -0.91 -11.32 12.24
CA LEU A 325 0.46 -11.83 12.43
C LEU A 325 0.69 -12.36 13.86
N SER A 326 0.00 -11.78 14.84
CA SER A 326 0.09 -12.23 16.23
C SER A 326 -0.55 -13.61 16.49
N LEU A 327 -1.40 -14.11 15.59
CA LEU A 327 -2.05 -15.42 15.72
C LEU A 327 -1.07 -16.57 15.43
N GLU A 328 -1.02 -17.58 16.29
CA GLU A 328 -0.10 -18.73 16.18
C GLU A 328 -0.15 -19.44 14.82
N SER A 329 -1.34 -19.55 14.22
CA SER A 329 -1.53 -20.17 12.89
C SER A 329 -0.74 -19.44 11.79
N ASN A 330 -0.63 -18.12 11.87
CA ASN A 330 0.10 -17.30 10.90
C ASN A 330 1.60 -17.24 11.24
N GLN A 331 1.97 -17.34 12.51
CA GLN A 331 3.38 -17.42 12.92
C GLN A 331 4.07 -18.66 12.36
N ALA A 332 3.36 -19.79 12.24
CA ALA A 332 3.90 -21.00 11.63
C ALA A 332 4.33 -20.77 10.16
N LEU A 333 3.60 -19.93 9.41
CA LEU A 333 3.92 -19.58 8.02
C LEU A 333 5.18 -18.71 7.94
N LEU A 334 5.35 -17.78 8.89
CA LEU A 334 6.53 -16.91 8.98
C LEU A 334 7.81 -17.66 9.34
N ARG A 335 7.72 -18.87 9.91
CA ARG A 335 8.92 -19.72 10.13
C ARG A 335 9.62 -20.07 8.83
N GLY A 336 8.91 -20.09 7.70
CA GLY A 336 9.50 -20.25 6.37
C GLY A 336 10.40 -19.07 5.95
N LEU A 337 10.16 -17.87 6.49
CA LEU A 337 11.01 -16.69 6.31
C LEU A 337 12.22 -16.69 7.27
N ASN A 338 12.12 -17.40 8.40
CA ASN A 338 13.15 -17.49 9.46
C ASN A 338 13.91 -18.83 9.42
N ALA A 339 14.40 -19.27 8.26
CA ALA A 339 14.99 -20.60 8.03
C ALA A 339 16.24 -20.98 8.88
N THR A 340 16.54 -20.25 9.95
CA THR A 340 17.65 -20.51 10.88
C THR A 340 17.22 -20.90 12.31
N ASP A 341 15.96 -20.74 12.71
CA ASP A 341 15.54 -21.00 14.11
C ASP A 341 14.95 -22.39 14.36
N ARG A 342 15.64 -23.45 13.91
CA ARG A 342 15.34 -24.82 14.37
C ARG A 342 15.72 -25.09 15.83
N LYS A 343 16.31 -24.13 16.57
CA LYS A 343 16.83 -24.38 17.92
C LYS A 343 16.37 -23.46 19.06
N GLN A 344 15.65 -22.36 18.82
CA GLN A 344 15.33 -21.42 19.92
C GLN A 344 13.85 -21.32 20.33
N LEU A 345 12.89 -21.77 19.52
CA LEU A 345 11.47 -21.64 19.88
C LEU A 345 10.91 -22.80 20.74
N SER A 346 11.70 -23.85 21.00
CA SER A 346 11.28 -25.00 21.82
C SER A 346 11.35 -24.75 23.33
N GLN A 347 11.76 -23.56 23.79
CA GLN A 347 11.90 -23.26 25.22
C GLN A 347 10.86 -22.28 25.80
N GLN A 348 9.92 -21.72 25.02
CA GLN A 348 8.97 -20.72 25.55
C GLN A 348 7.47 -21.03 25.41
N THR A 349 7.07 -22.11 24.73
CA THR A 349 5.64 -22.52 24.68
C THR A 349 5.21 -23.50 25.77
N GLY A 350 6.09 -23.82 26.72
CA GLY A 350 5.77 -24.65 27.88
C GLY A 350 5.22 -23.87 29.07
N ASN A 351 4.10 -23.14 28.91
CA ASN A 351 3.11 -22.84 29.97
C ASN A 351 2.21 -21.66 29.56
N SER A 352 1.12 -21.96 28.87
CA SER A 352 -0.17 -21.26 29.00
C SER A 352 -1.23 -22.09 28.29
N ARG A 353 -1.83 -23.05 29.00
CA ARG A 353 -3.13 -23.59 28.59
C ARG A 353 -4.17 -22.53 28.93
N VAL A 354 -4.75 -21.90 27.92
CA VAL A 354 -6.04 -21.22 28.07
C VAL A 354 -6.95 -21.77 26.97
N HIS A 355 -8.07 -22.35 27.42
CA HIS A 355 -9.13 -22.88 26.59
C HIS A 355 -9.91 -21.74 25.89
N GLN A 356 -10.18 -21.97 24.60
CA GLN A 356 -11.34 -21.59 23.79
C GLN A 356 -11.92 -20.17 23.86
N GLY A 357 -12.01 -19.56 22.68
CA GLY A 357 -12.82 -18.41 22.35
C GLY A 357 -12.79 -18.11 20.84
N GLU A 358 -13.15 -19.10 20.01
CA GLU A 358 -13.48 -18.87 18.60
C GLU A 358 -14.80 -18.10 18.52
N ASP A 359 -14.78 -16.75 18.58
CA ASP A 359 -15.85 -15.92 17.99
C ASP A 359 -15.58 -14.39 17.92
N GLN A 360 -14.37 -13.88 18.23
CA GLN A 360 -14.17 -12.42 18.32
C GLN A 360 -13.59 -11.74 17.08
N GLY A 361 -13.36 -12.47 15.98
CA GLY A 361 -12.88 -11.89 14.72
C GLY A 361 -13.98 -11.30 13.81
N GLU A 362 -15.26 -11.68 14.01
CA GLU A 362 -16.36 -11.19 13.18
C GLU A 362 -16.93 -9.83 13.60
N SER A 363 -16.67 -9.36 14.83
CA SER A 363 -17.30 -8.13 15.34
C SER A 363 -16.60 -6.86 14.85
N ILE A 364 -15.27 -6.86 14.74
CA ILE A 364 -14.50 -5.67 14.32
C ILE A 364 -14.67 -5.42 12.80
N SER A 365 -14.89 -6.47 12.01
CA SER A 365 -15.22 -6.34 10.57
C SER A 365 -16.61 -5.75 10.32
N ARG A 366 -17.51 -5.73 11.32
CA ARG A 366 -18.84 -5.11 11.21
C ARG A 366 -18.84 -3.64 11.63
N GLU A 367 -17.94 -3.21 12.52
CA GLU A 367 -17.88 -1.82 12.99
C GLU A 367 -17.16 -0.88 12.01
N ILE A 368 -16.20 -1.36 11.20
CA ILE A 368 -15.59 -0.56 10.11
C ILE A 368 -16.61 -0.21 9.00
N HIS A 369 -17.77 -0.90 8.95
CA HIS A 369 -18.85 -0.61 8.01
C HIS A 369 -20.03 0.20 8.60
N GLN A 370 -19.96 0.63 9.86
CA GLN A 370 -21.02 1.44 10.49
C GLN A 370 -20.63 2.89 10.82
N SER A 371 -19.40 3.31 10.51
CA SER A 371 -18.93 4.69 10.77
C SER A 371 -19.11 5.66 9.60
N VAL A 372 -19.80 5.29 8.52
CA VAL A 372 -20.19 6.22 7.46
C VAL A 372 -21.62 6.68 7.75
N PRO A 373 -21.87 7.92 8.23
CA PRO A 373 -23.21 8.45 8.23
C PRO A 373 -23.64 8.62 6.77
N LEU A 374 -24.59 7.79 6.35
CA LEU A 374 -25.51 8.15 5.29
C LEU A 374 -26.30 9.36 5.78
N SER A 375 -25.90 10.55 5.35
CA SER A 375 -26.75 11.75 5.38
C SER A 375 -27.22 12.05 3.98
N GLU A 376 -28.53 12.26 3.89
CA GLU A 376 -29.40 12.49 2.73
C GLU A 376 -28.96 13.62 1.78
#